data_AF-R4QWG4-F1
#
_entry.id   AF-R4QWG4-F1
#
_cell.length_a   1.000
_cell.length_b   1.000
_cell.length_c   1.000
_cell.angle_alpha   90.00
_cell.angle_beta   90.00
_cell.angle_gamma   90.00
#
_symmetry.space_group_name_H-M   'P 1'
#
loop_
_entity.id
_entity.type
_entity.pdbx_description
1 polymer ?
#
loop_
_entity_poly.entity_id
_entity_poly.type
_entity_poly.pdbx_seq_one_letter_code
_entity_poly.pdbx_strand_id
1 'polypeptide(L)' 'EPMINTYANLRDDVLPRIKRLGYNAVQIMAIQEHSYYASFGYHVTNFFAPSSRFGTPDDLKSLIDKAHELGLLVLMDIVH' A
#
# COMPACT_ATOMS: atom_id res chain seq x y z
N GLU A 1 8.03 -16.84 10.39
CA GLU A 1 7.25 -16.21 11.48
C GLU A 1 6.45 -15.05 10.90
N PRO A 2 5.27 -14.71 11.46
CA PRO A 2 4.50 -13.57 11.00
C PRO A 2 5.26 -12.25 11.27
N MET A 3 5.27 -11.36 10.29
CA MET A 3 5.94 -10.05 10.37
C MET A 3 5.16 -8.99 9.56
N ILE A 4 5.40 -7.72 9.87
CA ILE A 4 4.88 -6.61 9.07
C ILE A 4 5.69 -6.53 7.77
N ASN A 5 4.99 -6.51 6.64
CA ASN A 5 5.61 -6.48 5.31
C ASN A 5 5.82 -5.04 4.82
N THR A 6 6.68 -4.84 3.82
CA THR A 6 7.05 -3.49 3.36
C THR A 6 6.35 -3.10 2.05
N TYR A 7 6.34 -1.80 1.74
CA TYR A 7 5.94 -1.30 0.42
C TYR A 7 6.82 -1.91 -0.70
N ALA A 8 8.12 -2.09 -0.46
CA ALA A 8 9.05 -2.70 -1.41
C ALA A 8 8.69 -4.17 -1.69
N ASN A 9 8.32 -4.95 -0.68
CA ASN A 9 7.86 -6.32 -0.89
C ASN A 9 6.52 -6.39 -1.64
N LEU A 10 5.58 -5.49 -1.33
CA LEU A 10 4.33 -5.40 -2.09
C LEU A 10 4.63 -5.05 -3.57
N ARG A 11 5.58 -4.15 -3.81
CA ARG A 11 6.03 -3.71 -5.14
C ARG A 11 6.64 -4.86 -5.95
N ASP A 12 7.61 -5.55 -5.36
CA ASP A 12 8.47 -6.49 -6.10
C ASP A 12 7.86 -7.90 -6.20
N ASP A 13 7.15 -8.34 -5.16
CA ASP A 13 6.68 -9.72 -5.07
C ASP A 13 5.19 -9.86 -5.44
N VAL A 14 4.37 -8.87 -5.06
CA VAL A 14 2.91 -8.97 -5.14
C VAL A 14 2.34 -8.32 -6.39
N LEU A 15 2.77 -7.12 -6.77
CA LEU A 15 2.26 -6.46 -8.00
C LEU A 15 2.43 -7.31 -9.26
N PRO A 16 3.58 -8.00 -9.51
CA PRO A 16 3.71 -8.87 -10.66
C PRO A 16 2.72 -10.03 -10.64
N ARG A 17 2.41 -10.56 -9.45
CA ARG A 17 1.38 -11.60 -9.30
C ARG A 17 0.00 -11.06 -9.62
N ILE A 18 -0.37 -9.88 -9.11
CA ILE A 18 -1.65 -9.23 -9.42
C ILE A 18 -1.80 -9.05 -10.93
N LYS A 19 -0.76 -8.55 -11.61
CA LYS A 19 -0.78 -8.38 -13.07
C LYS A 19 -0.92 -9.72 -13.81
N ARG A 20 -0.17 -10.75 -13.41
CA ARG A 20 -0.27 -12.10 -14.01
C ARG A 20 -1.66 -12.71 -13.87
N LEU A 21 -2.38 -12.39 -12.80
CA LEU A 21 -3.75 -12.85 -12.57
C LEU A 21 -4.79 -12.07 -13.41
N GLY A 22 -4.39 -11.05 -14.17
CA GLY A 22 -5.26 -10.34 -15.09
C GLY A 22 -6.04 -9.17 -14.48
N TYR A 23 -5.76 -8.79 -13.22
CA TYR A 23 -6.32 -7.57 -12.64
C TYR A 23 -5.76 -6.33 -13.34
N ASN A 24 -6.56 -5.26 -13.35
CA ASN A 24 -6.20 -3.96 -13.94
C ASN A 24 -6.17 -2.82 -12.91
N ALA A 25 -6.53 -3.10 -11.66
CA ALA A 25 -6.55 -2.12 -10.57
C ALA A 25 -6.19 -2.79 -9.23
N VAL A 26 -5.64 -1.99 -8.31
CA VAL A 26 -5.32 -2.38 -6.93
C VAL A 26 -5.90 -1.35 -5.98
N GLN A 27 -6.75 -1.81 -5.06
CA GLN A 27 -7.14 -1.03 -3.89
C GLN A 27 -6.11 -1.25 -2.78
N ILE A 28 -5.49 -0.17 -2.30
CA ILE A 28 -4.54 -0.22 -1.19
C ILE A 28 -5.20 0.39 0.05
N MET A 29 -5.29 -0.43 1.09
CA MET A 29 -5.86 -0.07 2.39
C MET A 29 -4.76 0.31 3.38
N ALA A 30 -5.16 0.93 4.50
CA ALA A 30 -4.26 1.25 5.61
C ALA A 30 -3.05 2.13 5.24
N ILE A 31 -3.21 3.01 4.23
CA ILE A 31 -2.16 3.97 3.83
C ILE A 31 -2.06 5.13 4.80
N GLN A 32 -3.17 5.76 5.19
CA GLN A 32 -3.14 6.86 6.16
C GLN A 32 -2.62 6.34 7.51
N GLU A 33 -1.72 7.08 8.16
CA GLU A 33 -1.09 6.66 9.40
C GLU A 33 -2.12 6.47 10.51
N HIS A 34 -1.99 5.34 11.21
CA HIS A 34 -2.91 4.86 12.23
C HIS A 34 -2.11 4.20 13.35
N SER A 35 -2.27 4.65 14.59
CA SER A 35 -1.50 4.12 15.74
C SER A 35 -1.86 2.67 16.08
N TYR A 36 -3.14 2.29 15.91
CA TYR A 36 -3.64 0.96 16.21
C TYR A 36 -3.62 0.06 14.97
N TYR A 37 -2.61 -0.80 14.84
CA TYR A 37 -2.42 -1.65 13.66
C TYR A 37 -3.61 -2.60 13.40
N ALA A 38 -4.22 -3.13 14.46
CA ALA A 38 -5.39 -4.00 14.34
C ALA A 38 -6.70 -3.25 13.97
N SER A 39 -6.66 -1.92 13.84
CA SER A 39 -7.78 -1.17 13.21
C SER A 39 -7.88 -1.40 11.70
N PHE A 40 -6.88 -2.04 11.09
CA PHE A 40 -6.81 -2.24 9.64
C PHE A 40 -6.84 -0.93 8.83
N GLY A 41 -6.35 0.16 9.44
CA GLY A 41 -6.32 1.50 8.83
C GLY A 41 -7.53 2.38 9.14
N TYR A 42 -8.56 1.86 9.80
CA TYR A 42 -9.80 2.61 10.02
C TYR A 42 -9.73 3.62 11.18
N HIS A 43 -8.72 3.56 12.03
CA HIS A 43 -8.51 4.52 13.12
C HIS A 43 -7.32 5.44 12.79
N VAL A 44 -7.52 6.36 11.84
CA VAL A 44 -6.49 7.30 11.37
C VAL A 44 -6.09 8.28 12.45
N THR A 45 -4.78 8.49 12.60
CA THR A 45 -4.21 9.49 13.53
C THR A 45 -3.51 10.64 12.82
N ASN A 46 -2.85 10.40 11.68
CA ASN A 46 -2.21 11.46 10.88
C ASN A 46 -2.65 11.36 9.43
N PHE A 47 -3.65 12.15 9.04
CA PHE A 47 -4.34 12.05 7.75
C PHE A 47 -3.46 12.20 6.50
N PHE A 48 -2.36 12.95 6.62
CA PHE A 48 -1.44 13.25 5.51
C PHE A 48 -0.16 12.39 5.53
N ALA A 49 0.06 11.60 6.57
CA ALA A 49 1.25 10.77 6.67
C ALA A 49 0.93 9.36 6.14
N PRO A 50 1.74 8.80 5.23
CA PRO A 50 1.68 7.37 4.95
C PRO A 50 2.18 6.57 6.16
N SER A 51 1.57 5.42 6.43
CA SER A 51 1.90 4.54 7.56
C SER A 51 3.38 4.16 7.56
N SER A 52 4.12 4.59 8.57
CA SER A 52 5.57 4.40 8.66
C SER A 52 5.98 2.93 8.87
N ARG A 53 5.03 2.06 9.21
CA ARG A 53 5.28 0.62 9.44
C ARG A 53 5.74 -0.12 8.20
N PHE A 54 5.39 0.39 7.01
CA PHE A 54 5.65 -0.31 5.74
C PHE A 54 6.84 0.28 4.97
N GLY A 55 7.36 1.44 5.39
CA GLY A 55 8.48 2.12 4.74
C GLY A 55 8.33 3.65 4.79
N THR A 56 9.10 4.32 3.94
CA THR A 56 9.09 5.78 3.77
C THR A 56 8.01 6.23 2.79
N PRO A 57 7.67 7.54 2.75
CA PRO A 57 6.83 8.09 1.68
C PRO A 57 7.36 7.82 0.26
N ASP A 58 8.68 7.76 0.09
CA ASP A 58 9.28 7.48 -1.22
C ASP A 58 9.16 6.00 -1.62
N ASP A 59 9.14 5.07 -0.64
CA ASP A 59 8.83 3.67 -0.91
C ASP A 59 7.37 3.49 -1.39
N LEU A 60 6.43 4.25 -0.83
CA LEU A 60 5.05 4.28 -1.30
C LEU A 60 4.94 4.84 -2.73
N LYS A 61 5.66 5.93 -3.05
CA LYS A 61 5.73 6.44 -4.44
C LYS A 61 6.28 5.38 -5.39
N SER A 62 7.38 4.73 -5.02
CA SER A 62 7.99 3.67 -5.84
C SER A 62 7.04 2.49 -6.08
N LEU A 63 6.24 2.11 -5.08
CA LEU A 63 5.18 1.11 -5.24
C LEU A 63 4.13 1.55 -6.27
N ILE A 64 3.65 2.79 -6.18
CA ILE A 64 2.63 3.34 -7.09
C ILE A 64 3.18 3.43 -8.52
N ASP A 65 4.40 3.94 -8.68
CA ASP A 65 5.07 4.02 -9.99
C ASP A 65 5.21 2.64 -10.62
N LYS A 66 5.61 1.62 -9.84
CA LYS A 66 5.69 0.25 -10.35
C LYS A 66 4.34 -0.33 -10.75
N ALA A 67 3.28 -0.02 -10.01
CA ALA A 67 1.93 -0.42 -10.39
C ALA A 67 1.53 0.20 -11.74
N HIS A 68 1.85 1.48 -11.95
CA HIS A 68 1.61 2.16 -13.22
C HIS A 68 2.46 1.60 -14.38
N GLU A 69 3.73 1.26 -14.16
CA GLU A 69 4.56 0.56 -15.15
C GLU A 69 3.94 -0.77 -15.61
N LEU A 70 3.26 -1.46 -14.71
CA LEU A 70 2.55 -2.71 -14.98
C LEU A 70 1.16 -2.49 -15.61
N GLY A 71 0.74 -1.24 -15.80
CA GLY A 71 -0.58 -0.86 -16.29
C GLY A 71 -1.69 -1.20 -15.30
N LEU A 72 -1.44 -1.06 -14.00
CA LEU A 72 -2.43 -1.20 -12.93
C LEU A 72 -2.85 0.19 -12.43
N LEU A 73 -4.16 0.43 -12.33
CA LEU A 73 -4.69 1.57 -11.59
C LEU A 73 -4.46 1.36 -10.08
N VAL A 74 -4.20 2.43 -9.35
CA VAL A 74 -4.08 2.38 -7.88
C VAL A 74 -5.18 3.23 -7.26
N LEU A 75 -5.95 2.61 -6.36
CA LEU A 75 -6.97 3.25 -5.55
C LEU A 75 -6.51 3.25 -4.10
N MET A 76 -6.74 4.36 -3.40
CA MET A 76 -6.40 4.51 -1.99
C MET A 76 -7.68 4.50 -1.16
N ASP A 77 -7.65 3.80 -0.03
CA ASP A 77 -8.73 3.86 0.95
C ASP A 77 -8.62 5.17 1.73
N ILE A 78 -9.68 5.98 1.72
CA ILE A 78 -9.73 7.29 2.36
C ILE A 78 -10.76 7.22 3.48
N VAL A 79 -10.30 7.45 4.71
CA VAL A 79 -11.14 7.50 5.91
C VAL A 79 -11.26 8.96 6.35
N HIS A 80 -12.48 9.52 6.26
CA HIS A 80 -12.82 10.91 6.61
C HIS A 80 -13.88 10.95 7.73
#